data_AF-D5AQJ5-F1
#
_entry.id   AF-D5AQJ5-F1
#
_cell.length_a   1.000
_cell.length_b   1.000
_cell.length_c   1.000
_cell.angle_alpha   90.00
_cell.angle_beta   90.00
_cell.angle_gamma   90.00
#
_symmetry.space_group_name_H-M   'P 1'
#
loop_
_entity.id
_entity.type
_entity.pdbx_description
1 polymer ?
#
loop_
_entity_poly.entity_id
_entity_poly.type
_entity_poly.pdbx_seq_one_letter_code
_entity_poly.pdbx_strand_id
1 'polypeptide(L)' 'MLRPALLLPLALAACSAAPGADFPNLVPAETLLVEEPLSPSPAPGLEARAEALRARAEALRAETP' A
#
# COMPACT_ATOMS: atom_id res chain seq x y z
N MET A 1 30.12 -27.15 14.90
CA MET A 1 28.79 -26.63 15.28
C MET A 1 28.60 -25.28 14.59
N LEU A 2 27.74 -25.21 13.57
CA LEU A 2 27.52 -24.00 12.79
C LEU A 2 26.59 -23.07 13.58
N ARG A 3 27.04 -21.86 13.94
CA ARG A 3 26.25 -20.89 14.71
C ARG A 3 25.17 -20.26 13.80
N PRO A 4 23.86 -20.47 14.09
CA PRO A 4 22.78 -19.95 13.24
C PRO A 4 22.68 -18.41 13.24
N ALA A 5 23.35 -17.73 14.19
CA ALA A 5 23.37 -16.26 14.28
C ALA A 5 24.06 -15.56 13.10
N LEU A 6 24.88 -16.26 12.31
CA LEU A 6 25.50 -15.70 11.10
C LEU A 6 24.58 -15.71 9.87
N LEU A 7 23.42 -16.37 9.94
CA LEU A 7 22.48 -16.45 8.82
C LEU A 7 21.52 -15.25 8.74
N LEU A 8 21.29 -14.54 9.86
CA LEU A 8 20.43 -13.35 9.90
C LEU A 8 20.92 -12.21 8.99
N PRO A 9 22.21 -11.79 9.03
CA PRO A 9 22.67 -10.71 8.16
C PRO A 9 22.67 -11.10 6.67
N LEU A 10 22.84 -12.39 6.33
CA LEU A 10 22.70 -12.87 4.95
C LEU A 10 21.25 -12.81 4.46
N ALA A 11 20.28 -13.14 5.30
CA ALA A 11 18.87 -13.05 4.94
C ALA A 11 18.42 -11.58 4.73
N LEU A 12 18.92 -10.66 5.54
CA LEU A 12 18.66 -9.22 5.40
C LEU A 12 19.30 -8.63 4.13
N ALA A 13 20.49 -9.09 3.75
CA ALA A 13 21.14 -8.70 2.50
C ALA A 13 20.40 -9.20 1.24
N ALA A 14 19.58 -10.26 1.35
CA ALA A 14 18.70 -10.70 0.26
C ALA A 14 17.42 -9.85 0.13
N CYS A 15 17.05 -9.08 1.16
CA CYS A 15 15.92 -8.14 1.12
C CYS A 15 16.33 -6.70 0.77
N SER A 16 17.61 -6.34 0.92
CA SER A 16 18.11 -5.10 0.32
C SER A 16 18.13 -5.31 -1.19
N ALA A 17 17.29 -4.53 -1.89
CA ALA A 17 17.17 -4.51 -3.33
C ALA A 17 18.54 -4.75 -4.01
N ALA A 18 18.59 -5.74 -4.90
CA ALA A 18 19.79 -6.01 -5.68
C ALA A 18 20.29 -4.70 -6.32
N PRO A 19 21.61 -4.43 -6.33
CA PRO A 19 22.13 -3.28 -7.06
C PRO A 19 21.74 -3.45 -8.54
N GLY A 20 20.86 -2.58 -9.04
CA GLY A 20 20.23 -2.69 -10.37
C GLY A 20 18.78 -3.16 -10.38
N ALA A 21 18.11 -3.29 -9.23
CA ALA A 21 16.66 -3.37 -9.18
C ALA A 21 16.09 -2.00 -9.59
N ASP A 22 15.85 -1.83 -10.89
CA ASP A 22 15.17 -0.66 -11.41
C ASP A 22 13.82 -0.52 -10.70
N PHE A 23 13.68 0.56 -9.93
CA PHE A 23 12.39 0.91 -9.35
C PHE A 23 11.43 1.18 -10.51
N PRO A 24 10.17 0.71 -10.42
CA PRO A 24 9.20 1.01 -11.45
C PRO A 24 9.08 2.52 -11.59
N ASN A 25 9.07 3.00 -12.83
CA ASN A 25 8.88 4.42 -13.10
C ASN A 25 7.53 4.85 -12.53
N LEU A 26 7.54 5.90 -11.70
CA LEU A 26 6.33 6.39 -11.06
C LEU A 26 5.43 7.01 -12.13
N VAL A 27 4.15 6.66 -12.08
CA VAL A 27 3.13 7.27 -12.92
C VAL A 27 3.03 8.76 -12.54
N PRO A 28 3.19 9.71 -13.49
CA PRO A 28 3.06 11.14 -13.19
C PRO A 28 1.70 11.46 -12.61
N ALA A 29 1.64 12.30 -11.57
CA ALA A 29 0.41 12.60 -10.84
C ALA A 29 -0.69 13.17 -11.74
N GLU A 30 -0.28 13.93 -12.75
CA GLU A 30 -1.09 14.58 -13.77
C GLU A 30 -1.90 13.57 -14.59
N THR A 31 -1.43 12.32 -14.70
CA THR A 31 -2.16 11.24 -15.37
C THR A 31 -3.22 10.58 -14.47
N LEU A 32 -3.17 10.81 -13.16
CA LEU A 32 -4.12 10.28 -12.18
C LEU A 32 -5.27 11.24 -11.90
N LEU A 33 -5.08 12.54 -12.20
CA LEU A 33 -6.08 13.56 -11.96
C LEU A 33 -7.12 13.53 -13.09
N VAL A 34 -8.29 12.95 -12.78
CA VAL A 34 -9.48 13.05 -13.63
C VAL A 34 -10.27 14.26 -13.14
N GLU A 35 -10.35 15.32 -13.95
CA GLU A 35 -11.16 16.50 -13.65
C GLU A 35 -12.66 16.31 -13.95
N GLU A 36 -13.01 15.24 -14.67
CA GLU A 36 -14.40 14.96 -15.05
C GLU A 36 -15.21 14.47 -13.83
N PRO A 37 -16.41 15.04 -13.57
CA PRO A 37 -17.30 14.55 -12.53
C PRO A 37 -17.70 13.09 -12.77
N LEU A 38 -17.75 12.32 -11.67
CA LEU A 38 -18.20 10.92 -11.72
C LEU A 38 -19.68 10.84 -12.10
N SER A 39 -20.02 9.87 -12.95
CA SER A 39 -21.40 9.55 -13.32
C SER A 39 -21.75 8.12 -12.89
N PRO A 40 -22.88 7.91 -12.18
CA PRO A 40 -23.84 8.91 -11.74
C PRO A 40 -23.28 9.79 -10.60
N SER A 41 -23.84 10.99 -10.46
CA SER A 41 -23.63 11.87 -9.32
C SER A 41 -24.98 12.07 -8.60
N PRO A 42 -25.14 11.64 -7.34
CA PRO A 42 -24.14 10.95 -6.50
C PRO A 42 -23.77 9.56 -7.01
N ALA A 43 -22.61 9.04 -6.59
CA ALA A 43 -22.07 7.74 -6.98
C ALA A 43 -22.32 6.70 -5.86
N PRO A 44 -23.55 6.18 -5.69
CA PRO A 44 -23.97 5.48 -4.46
C PRO A 44 -23.12 4.25 -4.13
N GLY A 45 -22.61 3.55 -5.15
CA GLY A 45 -21.73 2.39 -4.93
C GLY A 45 -20.38 2.77 -4.32
N LEU A 46 -19.83 3.94 -4.66
CA LEU A 46 -18.58 4.42 -4.08
C LEU A 46 -18.79 4.94 -2.66
N GLU A 47 -19.93 5.58 -2.41
CA GLU A 47 -20.30 6.05 -1.07
C GLU A 47 -20.44 4.89 -0.08
N ALA A 48 -21.14 3.82 -0.47
CA ALA A 48 -21.28 2.62 0.34
C ALA A 48 -19.92 1.96 0.65
N ARG A 49 -19.01 1.93 -0.34
CA ARG A 49 -17.65 1.41 -0.15
C ARG A 49 -16.82 2.30 0.78
N ALA A 50 -16.95 3.62 0.66
CA ALA A 50 -16.26 4.56 1.54
C ALA A 50 -16.73 4.39 3.01
N GLU A 51 -18.02 4.16 3.23
CA GLU A 51 -18.57 3.86 4.54
C GLU A 51 -17.97 2.58 5.15
N ALA A 52 -17.97 1.49 4.38
CA ALA A 52 -17.39 0.22 4.83
C ALA A 52 -15.89 0.34 5.17
N LEU A 53 -15.15 1.13 4.39
CA LEU A 53 -13.73 1.40 4.64
C LEU A 53 -13.53 2.24 5.92
N ARG A 54 -14.39 3.23 6.18
CA ARG A 54 -14.34 4.04 7.40
C ARG A 54 -14.60 3.17 8.63
N ALA A 55 -15.65 2.33 8.61
CA ALA A 55 -15.94 1.39 9.68
C ALA A 55 -14.78 0.43 9.95
N ARG A 56 -14.13 -0.10 8.90
CA ARG A 56 -12.95 -0.96 9.06
C ARG A 56 -11.76 -0.21 9.66
N ALA A 57 -11.51 1.03 9.24
CA ALA A 57 -10.43 1.84 9.80
C ALA A 57 -10.66 2.15 11.28
N GLU A 58 -11.90 2.39 11.70
CA GLU A 58 -12.27 2.55 13.11
C GLU A 58 -12.01 1.29 13.93
N ALA A 59 -12.39 0.12 13.42
CA ALA A 59 -12.10 -1.16 14.07
C ALA A 59 -10.58 -1.36 14.28
N LEU A 60 -9.77 -1.08 13.26
CA LEU A 60 -8.30 -1.19 13.36
C LEU A 60 -7.69 -0.23 14.39
N ARG A 61 -8.22 1.00 14.48
CA ARG A 61 -7.79 1.98 15.51
C ARG A 61 -8.19 1.52 16.91
N ALA A 62 -9.34 0.86 17.05
CA ALA A 62 -9.75 0.31 18.34
C ALA A 62 -8.87 -0.88 18.77
N GLU A 63 -8.33 -1.65 17.82
CA GLU A 63 -7.40 -2.75 18.07
C GLU A 63 -5.96 -2.29 18.39
N THR A 64 -5.56 -1.09 17.95
CA THR A 64 -4.21 -0.52 18.15
C THR A 64 -4.30 0.78 18.96
N PRO A 65 -4.31 0.73 20.30
CA PRO A 65 -4.43 1.90 21.17
C PRO A 65 -3.20 2.82 21.14
#